data_AF-A0A1G0T7S5-F1
#
_entry.id   AF-A0A1G0T7S5-F1
#
_cell.length_a   1.000
_cell.length_b   1.000
_cell.length_c   1.000
_cell.angle_alpha   90.00
_cell.angle_beta   90.00
_cell.angle_gamma   90.00
#
_symmetry.space_group_name_H-M   'P 1'
#
loop_
_entity.id
_entity.type
_entity.pdbx_description
1 polymer ?
#
loop_
_entity_poly.entity_id
_entity_poly.type
_entity_poly.pdbx_seq_one_letter_code
_entity_poly.pdbx_strand_id
1 'polypeptide(L)'
;MIDGKRTWFRCFWVFGKVIVVFWDDQTHVYEVISEDLKSKINIKKLNHIIKTIFGIIKLDFFSTEVVLTNENKFVVIDYVNDQCDMRLKSKHPDGVPNEIVNQIISYLIKAIIKIKNELS
;
A
#
# COMPACT_ATOMS: atom_id res chain seq x y z
N MET A 1 -15.40 5.77 -7.24
CA MET A 1 -15.75 6.70 -6.14
C MET A 1 -16.49 5.90 -5.07
N ILE A 2 -16.25 6.18 -3.78
CA ILE A 2 -17.04 5.63 -2.66
C ILE A 2 -17.49 6.82 -1.83
N ASP A 3 -18.79 6.87 -1.50
CA ASP A 3 -19.41 7.95 -0.73
C ASP A 3 -19.10 9.36 -1.28
N GLY A 4 -19.06 9.50 -2.62
CA GLY A 4 -18.77 10.78 -3.28
C GLY A 4 -17.29 11.21 -3.29
N LYS A 5 -16.36 10.37 -2.79
CA LYS A 5 -14.92 10.65 -2.79
C LYS A 5 -14.17 9.82 -3.83
N ARG A 6 -13.11 10.42 -4.39
CA ARG A 6 -12.14 9.73 -5.26
C ARG A 6 -11.50 8.61 -4.47
N THR A 7 -11.42 7.44 -5.08
CA THR A 7 -11.00 6.22 -4.39
C THR A 7 -9.63 5.82 -4.90
N TRP A 8 -8.63 6.55 -4.44
CA TRP A 8 -7.23 6.33 -4.77
C TRP A 8 -6.51 5.67 -3.61
N PHE A 9 -5.67 4.71 -3.95
CA PHE A 9 -4.95 3.91 -2.99
C PHE A 9 -3.46 4.00 -3.27
N ARG A 10 -2.67 4.16 -2.21
CA ARG A 10 -1.28 3.70 -2.23
C ARG A 10 -1.25 2.28 -1.68
N CYS A 11 -0.72 1.36 -2.46
CA CYS A 11 -0.51 -0.01 -2.06
C CYS A 11 0.99 -0.26 -1.89
N PHE A 12 1.37 -0.85 -0.77
CA PHE A 12 2.74 -1.26 -0.49
C PHE A 12 2.82 -2.78 -0.54
N TRP A 13 3.80 -3.30 -1.26
CA TRP A 13 4.28 -4.67 -1.08
C TRP A 13 5.49 -4.62 -0.14
N VAL A 14 5.45 -5.39 0.94
CA VAL A 14 6.51 -5.45 1.95
C VAL A 14 6.75 -6.90 2.30
N PHE A 15 7.77 -7.51 1.71
CA PHE A 15 8.26 -8.85 2.02
C PHE A 15 7.14 -9.91 2.13
N GLY A 16 6.31 -10.01 1.09
CA GLY A 16 5.21 -10.98 1.03
C GLY A 16 3.88 -10.49 1.64
N LYS A 17 3.83 -9.27 2.17
CA LYS A 17 2.62 -8.65 2.72
C LYS A 17 2.19 -7.48 1.84
N VAL A 18 0.88 -7.28 1.74
CA VAL A 18 0.27 -6.13 1.06
C VAL A 18 -0.32 -5.21 2.13
N ILE A 19 -0.01 -3.93 2.07
CA ILE A 19 -0.62 -2.88 2.88
C ILE A 19 -1.31 -1.91 1.93
N VAL A 20 -2.56 -1.55 2.20
CA VAL A 20 -3.34 -0.63 1.38
C VAL A 20 -3.76 0.54 2.25
N VAL A 21 -3.52 1.76 1.78
CA VAL A 21 -3.96 3.01 2.40
C VAL A 21 -4.68 3.85 1.37
N PHE A 22 -5.58 4.72 1.84
CA PHE A 22 -6.04 5.81 0.99
C PHE A 22 -4.88 6.77 0.75
N TRP A 23 -4.81 7.25 -0.48
CA TRP A 23 -3.89 8.30 -0.86
C TRP A 23 -4.64 9.23 -1.80
N ASP A 24 -4.86 10.46 -1.36
CA ASP A 24 -5.56 11.45 -2.15
C ASP A 24 -4.63 12.01 -3.24
N ASP A 25 -5.03 11.91 -4.51
CA ASP A 25 -4.18 12.28 -5.65
C ASP A 25 -3.99 13.78 -5.84
N GLN A 26 -4.76 14.61 -5.12
CA GLN A 26 -4.71 16.07 -5.25
C GLN A 26 -3.96 16.72 -4.09
N THR A 27 -4.18 16.20 -2.88
CA THR A 27 -3.57 16.70 -1.64
C THR A 27 -2.35 15.89 -1.21
N HIS A 28 -2.14 14.71 -1.81
CA HIS A 28 -1.11 13.73 -1.47
C HIS A 28 -1.22 13.18 -0.04
N VAL A 29 -2.34 13.44 0.65
CA VAL A 29 -2.54 13.02 2.03
C VAL A 29 -2.87 11.53 2.07
N TYR A 30 -2.15 10.82 2.94
CA TYR A 30 -2.44 9.42 3.23
C TYR A 30 -3.44 9.28 4.37
N GLU A 31 -4.35 8.32 4.26
CA GLU A 31 -5.29 7.97 5.33
C GLU A 31 -5.40 6.45 5.50
N VAL A 32 -5.58 5.99 6.75
CA VAL A 32 -5.88 4.59 7.01
C VAL A 32 -7.29 4.28 6.54
N ILE A 33 -7.45 3.13 5.88
CA ILE A 33 -8.76 2.64 5.46
C ILE A 33 -9.53 2.20 6.71
N SER A 34 -10.63 2.88 7.01
CA SER A 34 -11.54 2.49 8.08
C SER A 34 -12.18 1.12 7.80
N GLU A 35 -12.60 0.42 8.85
CA GLU A 35 -13.17 -0.93 8.69
C GLU A 35 -14.46 -0.93 7.87
N ASP A 36 -15.32 0.07 8.06
CA ASP A 36 -16.53 0.27 7.28
C ASP A 36 -16.21 0.38 5.78
N LEU A 37 -15.14 1.10 5.45
CA LEU A 37 -14.75 1.33 4.06
C LEU A 37 -14.03 0.12 3.46
N LYS A 38 -13.28 -0.66 4.26
CA LYS A 38 -12.74 -1.95 3.83
C LYS A 38 -13.84 -2.90 3.37
N SER A 39 -15.01 -2.90 4.02
CA SER A 39 -16.15 -3.74 3.62
C SER A 39 -16.70 -3.38 2.24
N LYS A 40 -16.57 -2.11 1.84
CA LYS A 40 -17.01 -1.58 0.53
C LYS A 40 -15.97 -1.78 -0.58
N ILE A 41 -14.73 -2.11 -0.24
CA ILE A 41 -13.61 -2.28 -1.18
C ILE A 41 -13.33 -3.77 -1.33
N ASN A 42 -13.18 -4.24 -2.57
CA ASN A 42 -12.70 -5.61 -2.81
C ASN A 42 -11.17 -5.70 -2.57
N ILE A 43 -10.77 -5.73 -1.28
CA ILE A 43 -9.37 -5.82 -0.83
C ILE A 43 -8.70 -7.10 -1.36
N LYS A 44 -9.43 -8.20 -1.52
CA LYS A 44 -8.89 -9.45 -2.10
C LYS A 44 -8.38 -9.22 -3.53
N LYS A 45 -9.14 -8.47 -4.34
CA LYS A 45 -8.75 -8.13 -5.71
C LYS A 45 -7.55 -7.18 -5.74
N LEU A 46 -7.50 -6.17 -4.85
CA LEU A 46 -6.30 -5.33 -4.69
C LEU A 46 -5.07 -6.18 -4.34
N ASN A 47 -5.17 -7.04 -3.33
CA ASN A 47 -4.06 -7.92 -2.95
C ASN A 47 -3.59 -8.81 -4.11
N HIS A 48 -4.51 -9.29 -4.95
CA HIS A 48 -4.16 -10.07 -6.14
C HIS A 48 -3.40 -9.24 -7.19
N ILE A 49 -3.83 -7.99 -7.43
CA ILE A 49 -3.14 -7.06 -8.33
C ILE A 49 -1.70 -6.83 -7.85
N ILE A 50 -1.51 -6.48 -6.57
CA ILE A 50 -0.18 -6.20 -6.02
C ILE A 50 0.73 -7.44 -6.06
N LYS A 51 0.18 -8.63 -5.77
CA LYS A 51 0.91 -9.90 -5.92
C LYS A 51 1.31 -10.18 -7.37
N THR A 52 0.46 -9.81 -8.33
CA THR A 52 0.76 -9.96 -9.75
C THR A 52 1.90 -9.04 -10.16
N ILE A 53 1.88 -7.78 -9.72
CA ILE A 53 2.98 -6.82 -9.92
C ILE A 53 4.27 -7.38 -9.33
N PHE A 54 4.26 -7.82 -8.07
CA PHE A 54 5.41 -8.51 -7.46
C PHE A 54 5.90 -9.69 -8.31
N GLY A 55 4.99 -10.49 -8.85
CA GLY A 55 5.31 -11.62 -9.72
C GLY A 55 6.14 -11.24 -10.95
N ILE A 56 5.96 -10.02 -11.46
CA ILE A 56 6.66 -9.46 -12.61
C ILE A 56 7.99 -8.81 -12.20
N ILE A 57 7.95 -7.94 -11.19
CA ILE A 57 9.11 -7.09 -10.83
C ILE A 57 10.07 -7.71 -9.81
N LYS A 58 9.61 -8.66 -8.99
CA LYS A 58 10.39 -9.37 -7.96
C LYS A 58 11.10 -8.48 -6.92
N LEU A 59 10.68 -7.23 -6.73
CA LEU A 59 11.18 -6.40 -5.64
C LEU A 59 10.48 -6.75 -4.32
N ASP A 60 11.26 -6.88 -3.25
CA ASP A 60 10.73 -7.24 -1.93
C ASP A 60 10.08 -6.07 -1.18
N PHE A 61 10.37 -4.83 -1.59
CA PHE A 61 9.71 -3.64 -1.06
C PHE A 61 9.43 -2.65 -2.18
N PHE A 62 8.16 -2.33 -2.41
CA PHE A 62 7.75 -1.32 -3.37
C PHE A 62 6.37 -0.76 -3.05
N SER A 63 6.01 0.33 -3.70
CA SER A 63 4.65 0.88 -3.68
C SER A 63 4.10 1.11 -5.08
N THR A 64 2.78 1.19 -5.18
CA THR A 64 2.07 1.53 -6.43
C THR A 64 0.72 2.20 -6.13
N GLU A 65 0.25 3.01 -7.07
CA GLU A 65 -1.02 3.70 -7.10
C GLU A 65 -2.08 2.87 -7.80
N VAL A 66 -3.21 2.69 -7.13
CA VAL A 66 -4.37 2.02 -7.71
C VAL A 66 -5.60 2.89 -7.49
N VAL A 67 -6.39 3.10 -8.54
CA VAL A 67 -7.68 3.79 -8.45
C VAL A 67 -8.83 2.82 -8.62
N LEU A 68 -9.91 3.00 -7.84
CA LEU A 68 -11.20 2.36 -8.08
C LEU A 68 -12.13 3.30 -8.86
N THR A 69 -12.37 2.93 -10.11
CA THR A 69 -13.26 3.64 -11.04
C THR A 69 -14.73 3.50 -10.64
N ASN A 70 -15.61 4.32 -11.25
CA ASN A 70 -17.06 4.25 -11.01
C ASN A 70 -17.69 2.95 -11.56
N GLU A 71 -17.02 2.27 -12.48
CA GLU A 71 -17.41 0.94 -12.99
C GLU A 71 -16.95 -0.21 -12.07
N ASN A 72 -16.50 0.10 -10.85
CA ASN A 72 -15.98 -0.87 -9.88
C ASN A 72 -14.77 -1.68 -10.42
N LYS A 73 -13.97 -1.05 -11.29
CA LYS A 73 -12.71 -1.60 -11.81
C LYS A 73 -11.54 -0.93 -11.11
N PHE A 74 -10.58 -1.74 -10.67
CA PHE A 74 -9.28 -1.25 -10.22
C PHE A 74 -8.39 -1.02 -11.43
N VAL A 75 -7.75 0.15 -11.48
CA VAL A 75 -6.79 0.54 -12.51
C VAL A 75 -5.50 0.93 -11.80
N VAL A 76 -4.40 0.30 -12.20
CA VAL A 76 -3.05 0.62 -11.73
C VAL A 76 -2.58 1.87 -12.48
N ILE A 77 -2.16 2.90 -11.75
CA ILE A 77 -1.84 4.22 -12.32
C ILE A 77 -0.34 4.37 -12.55
N ASP A 78 0.47 4.08 -11.54
CA ASP A 78 1.93 4.01 -11.67
C ASP A 78 2.36 2.55 -11.81
N TYR A 79 3.52 2.28 -12.42
CA TYR A 79 3.99 0.91 -12.56
C TYR A 79 4.47 0.36 -11.21
N VAL A 80 5.56 0.95 -10.67
CA VAL A 80 6.17 0.61 -9.38
C VAL A 80 7.05 1.79 -8.94
N ASN A 81 7.04 2.10 -7.64
CA ASN A 81 8.02 2.95 -6.99
C ASN A 81 8.84 2.15 -5.96
N ASP A 82 10.15 2.07 -6.16
CA ASP A 82 11.13 1.40 -5.29
C ASP A 82 11.60 2.30 -4.12
N GLN A 83 11.52 3.62 -4.29
CA GLN A 83 11.71 4.63 -3.24
C GLN A 83 10.38 4.96 -2.56
N CYS A 84 9.90 4.03 -1.72
CA CYS A 84 8.65 4.19 -0.99
C CYS A 84 8.72 5.38 -0.01
N ASP A 85 7.67 6.21 0.02
CA ASP A 85 7.53 7.25 1.04
C ASP A 85 7.42 6.61 2.43
N MET A 86 8.27 7.07 3.35
CA MET A 86 8.35 6.62 4.74
C MET A 86 8.34 7.81 5.71
N ARG A 87 8.04 9.03 5.22
CA ARG A 87 7.86 10.21 6.08
C ARG A 87 6.68 9.98 7.00
N LEU A 88 6.85 10.25 8.29
CA LEU A 88 5.79 10.06 9.29
C LEU A 88 4.75 11.17 9.18
N LYS A 89 3.46 10.80 9.15
CA LYS A 89 2.35 11.75 9.12
C LYS A 89 2.36 12.74 10.30
N SER A 90 2.82 12.29 11.47
CA SER A 90 2.96 13.14 12.66
C SER A 90 4.00 14.27 12.51
N LYS A 91 4.88 14.19 11.50
CA LYS A 91 5.91 15.21 11.21
C LYS A 91 5.64 15.94 9.90
N HIS A 92 4.97 15.28 8.95
CA HIS A 92 4.63 15.80 7.63
C HIS A 92 3.15 15.50 7.35
N PRO A 93 2.26 16.48 7.18
CA PRO A 93 0.82 16.21 6.99
C PRO A 93 0.48 15.27 5.83
N ASP A 94 1.30 15.29 4.78
CA ASP A 94 1.26 14.45 3.58
C ASP A 94 2.13 13.17 3.71
N GLY A 95 2.67 12.90 4.90
CA GLY A 95 3.40 11.69 5.19
C GLY A 95 2.49 10.48 5.41
N VAL A 96 3.08 9.30 5.37
CA VAL A 96 2.41 8.02 5.61
C VAL A 96 1.99 7.93 7.09
N PRO A 97 0.78 7.44 7.42
CA PRO A 97 0.32 7.34 8.81
C PRO A 97 1.32 6.54 9.64
N ASN A 98 1.61 7.01 10.85
CA ASN A 98 2.65 6.44 11.70
C ASN A 98 2.44 4.94 11.94
N GLU A 99 1.20 4.50 12.12
CA GLU A 99 0.81 3.10 12.28
C GLU A 99 1.17 2.24 11.05
N ILE A 100 1.06 2.80 9.85
CA ILE A 100 1.41 2.13 8.59
C ILE A 100 2.93 2.04 8.46
N VAL A 101 3.66 3.12 8.76
CA VAL A 101 5.13 3.10 8.76
C VAL A 101 5.66 2.07 9.77
N ASN A 102 5.10 2.04 10.98
CA ASN A 102 5.45 1.04 11.99
C ASN A 102 5.12 -0.40 11.53
N GLN A 103 4.00 -0.59 10.82
CA GLN A 103 3.65 -1.89 10.24
C GLN A 103 4.66 -2.34 9.17
N ILE A 104 5.10 -1.43 8.29
CA ILE A 104 6.14 -1.67 7.30
C ILE A 104 7.44 -2.09 8.00
N ILE A 105 7.88 -1.34 9.02
CA ILE A 105 9.07 -1.66 9.82
C ILE A 105 8.95 -3.04 10.47
N SER A 106 7.79 -3.39 11.02
CA SER A 106 7.56 -4.72 11.61
C SER A 106 7.75 -5.84 10.59
N TYR A 107 7.27 -5.66 9.35
CA TYR A 107 7.45 -6.65 8.28
C TYR A 107 8.91 -6.73 7.80
N LEU A 108 9.61 -5.60 7.71
CA LEU A 108 11.05 -5.56 7.40
C LEU A 108 11.86 -6.36 8.44
N ILE A 109 11.64 -6.11 9.72
CA ILE A 109 12.35 -6.80 10.81
C ILE A 109 12.10 -8.32 10.73
N LYS A 110 10.84 -8.74 10.54
CA LYS A 110 10.48 -10.16 10.40
C LYS A 110 11.17 -10.82 9.21
N ALA A 111 11.26 -10.11 8.09
CA ALA A 111 11.93 -10.63 6.91
C ALA A 111 13.44 -10.78 7.13
N ILE A 112 14.10 -9.80 7.74
CA ILE A 112 15.53 -9.85 8.04
C ILE A 112 15.84 -11.01 8.99
N ILE A 113 15.04 -11.22 10.03
CA ILE A 113 15.21 -12.36 10.95
C ILE A 113 15.09 -13.68 10.19
N LYS A 114 14.10 -13.81 9.31
CA LYS A 114 13.91 -15.01 8.49
C LYS A 114 15.14 -15.27 7.60
N ILE A 115 15.60 -14.26 6.86
CA ILE A 115 16.77 -14.36 5.98
C ILE A 115 18.01 -14.75 6.78
N LYS A 116 18.22 -14.14 7.96
CA LYS A 116 19.34 -14.48 8.84
C LYS A 116 19.33 -15.96 9.24
N ASN A 117 18.15 -16.51 9.58
CA ASN A 117 18.01 -17.91 9.98
C ASN A 117 18.20 -18.88 8.80
N GLU A 118 17.94 -18.45 7.56
CA GLU A 118 18.17 -19.26 6.36
C GLU A 118 19.64 -19.27 5.94
N LEU A 119 20.43 -18.28 6.37
CA LEU A 119 21.86 -18.15 6.10
C LEU A 119 22.76 -18.77 7.19
N SER A 120 22.21 -19.07 8.37
CA SER A 120 22.91 -19.70 9.50
C SER A 120 22.80 -21.22 9.46
#